data_AF-A0A7C1BWD8-F1
#
_entry.id   AF-A0A7C1BWD8-F1
#
_cell.length_a   1.000
_cell.length_b   1.000
_cell.length_c   1.000
_cell.angle_alpha   90.00
_cell.angle_beta   90.00
_cell.angle_gamma   90.00
#
_symmetry.space_group_name_H-M   'P 1'
#
loop_
_entity.id
_entity.type
_entity.pdbx_description
1 polymer ?
#
loop_
_entity_poly.entity_id
_entity_poly.type
_entity_poly.pdbx_seq_one_letter_code
_entity_poly.pdbx_strand_id
1 'polypeptide(L)'
;EDAFRIPILKALLKLNGSAPMATVLEFVEEQMEEILNDYDHQLLPSKKMVRWKNTAQWCKYKMVQEGLLDSNSSRGIWKITEKGIEYLQGLGE
;
A
#
# COMPACT_ATOMS: atom_id res chain seq x y z
N GLU A 1 3.42 -10.50 0.31
CA GLU A 1 3.59 -9.11 0.76
C GLU A 1 4.02 -8.20 -0.38
N ASP A 2 5.06 -8.54 -1.14
CA ASP A 2 5.53 -7.71 -2.28
C ASP A 2 4.49 -7.43 -3.36
N ALA A 3 3.49 -8.30 -3.52
CA ALA A 3 2.35 -8.06 -4.41
C ALA A 3 1.61 -6.74 -4.12
N PHE A 4 1.69 -6.23 -2.87
CA PHE A 4 1.05 -4.97 -2.49
C PHE A 4 1.91 -3.73 -2.78
N ARG A 5 3.21 -3.87 -3.10
CA ARG A 5 4.09 -2.70 -3.37
C ARG A 5 3.55 -1.86 -4.52
N ILE A 6 3.33 -2.50 -5.67
CA ILE A 6 2.93 -1.82 -6.89
C ILE A 6 1.53 -1.19 -6.75
N PRO A 7 0.51 -1.90 -6.24
CA PRO A 7 -0.79 -1.31 -5.96
C PRO A 7 -0.72 -0.09 -5.02
N ILE A 8 0.10 -0.14 -3.95
CA ILE A 8 0.26 0.97 -3.00
C ILE A 8 0.91 2.19 -3.68
N LEU A 9 2.00 1.98 -4.43
CA LEU A 9 2.68 3.08 -5.13
C LEU A 9 1.78 3.71 -6.21
N LYS A 10 1.06 2.88 -6.98
CA LYS A 10 0.07 3.36 -7.97
C LYS A 10 -1.06 4.15 -7.32
N ALA A 11 -1.61 3.66 -6.20
CA ALA A 11 -2.66 4.35 -5.47
C ALA A 11 -2.18 5.72 -4.97
N LEU A 12 -0.98 5.79 -4.39
CA LEU A 12 -0.40 7.06 -3.94
C LEU A 12 -0.15 8.03 -5.11
N LEU A 13 0.38 7.55 -6.23
CA LEU A 13 0.58 8.38 -7.42
C LEU A 13 -0.75 8.95 -7.94
N LYS A 14 -1.80 8.12 -7.98
CA LYS A 14 -3.17 8.54 -8.35
C LYS A 14 -3.75 9.58 -7.37
N LEU A 15 -3.35 9.52 -6.11
CA LEU A 15 -3.78 10.43 -5.04
C LEU A 15 -2.82 11.62 -4.85
N ASN A 16 -2.17 12.08 -5.91
CA ASN A 16 -1.23 13.21 -5.89
C ASN A 16 -0.04 13.03 -4.92
N GLY A 17 0.39 11.80 -4.72
CA GLY A 17 1.58 11.42 -3.97
C GLY A 17 1.40 11.28 -2.46
N SER A 18 0.27 11.66 -1.89
CA SER A 18 0.04 11.56 -0.43
C SER A 18 -1.44 11.44 -0.10
N ALA A 19 -1.81 10.45 0.72
CA ALA A 19 -3.20 10.23 1.11
C ALA A 19 -3.36 9.51 2.44
N PRO A 20 -4.55 9.59 3.07
CA PRO A 20 -4.87 8.77 4.23
C PRO A 20 -4.76 7.28 3.92
N MET A 21 -4.25 6.51 4.87
CA MET A 21 -4.12 5.05 4.77
C MET A 21 -5.43 4.38 4.35
N ALA A 22 -6.56 4.82 4.91
CA ALA A 22 -7.86 4.26 4.57
C ALA A 22 -8.15 4.41 3.07
N THR A 23 -8.00 5.63 2.54
CA THR A 23 -8.17 5.91 1.11
C THR A 23 -7.21 5.09 0.26
N VAL A 24 -5.92 5.02 0.62
CA VAL A 24 -4.95 4.20 -0.14
C VAL A 24 -5.36 2.74 -0.17
N LEU A 25 -5.81 2.18 0.96
CA LEU A 25 -6.23 0.79 1.03
C LEU A 25 -7.48 0.53 0.16
N GLU A 26 -8.46 1.45 0.10
CA GLU A 26 -9.62 1.30 -0.80
C GLU A 26 -9.18 1.14 -2.26
N PHE A 27 -8.26 2.00 -2.75
CA PHE A 27 -7.71 1.89 -4.11
C PHE A 27 -6.87 0.63 -4.35
N VAL A 28 -6.23 0.10 -3.29
CA VAL A 28 -5.47 -1.15 -3.37
C VAL A 28 -6.41 -2.35 -3.44
N GLU A 29 -7.51 -2.33 -2.71
CA GLU A 29 -8.55 -3.36 -2.75
C GLU A 29 -9.13 -3.46 -4.16
N GLU A 30 -9.51 -2.34 -4.76
CA GLU A 30 -10.00 -2.29 -6.16
C GLU A 30 -8.95 -2.84 -7.16
N GLN A 31 -7.68 -2.48 -7.01
CA GLN A 31 -6.61 -2.95 -7.91
C GLN A 31 -6.26 -4.43 -7.73
N MET A 32 -6.61 -5.00 -6.58
CA MET A 32 -6.30 -6.39 -6.25
C MET A 32 -7.55 -7.27 -6.22
N GLU A 33 -8.71 -6.78 -6.67
CA GLU A 33 -9.97 -7.53 -6.67
C GLU A 33 -9.84 -8.88 -7.38
N GLU A 34 -9.08 -8.96 -8.47
CA GLU A 34 -8.82 -10.21 -9.20
C GLU A 34 -7.78 -11.14 -8.53
N ILE A 35 -7.07 -10.64 -7.51
CA ILE A 35 -5.98 -11.34 -6.82
C ILE A 35 -6.41 -11.78 -5.41
N LEU A 36 -7.15 -10.94 -4.71
CA LEU A 36 -7.69 -11.20 -3.38
C LEU A 36 -8.84 -12.20 -3.51
N ASN A 37 -8.79 -13.24 -2.68
CA ASN A 37 -9.87 -14.23 -2.59
C ASN A 37 -10.68 -13.99 -1.30
N ASP A 38 -11.79 -14.72 -1.14
CA ASP A 38 -12.64 -14.66 0.05
C ASP A 38 -11.87 -14.81 1.37
N TYR A 39 -10.79 -15.59 1.41
CA TYR A 39 -9.97 -15.78 2.61
C TYR A 39 -9.21 -14.51 3.00
N ASP A 40 -8.75 -13.73 2.03
CA ASP A 40 -8.06 -12.46 2.25
C ASP A 40 -8.99 -11.38 2.80
N HIS A 41 -10.28 -11.45 2.45
CA HIS A 41 -11.35 -10.57 2.94
C HIS A 41 -11.83 -10.94 4.35
N GLN A 42 -11.41 -12.08 4.90
CA GLN A 42 -11.77 -12.48 6.25
C GLN A 42 -11.10 -11.59 7.31
N LEU A 43 -11.85 -11.37 8.39
CA LEU A 43 -11.36 -10.70 9.58
C LEU A 43 -10.34 -11.59 10.30
N LEU A 44 -9.25 -10.98 10.74
CA LEU A 44 -8.33 -11.60 11.69
C LEU A 44 -9.05 -11.76 13.04
N PRO A 45 -9.14 -13.00 13.58
CA PRO A 45 -9.88 -13.28 14.81
C PRO A 45 -9.33 -12.48 16.02
N SER A 46 -8.05 -12.10 16.00
CA SER A 46 -7.40 -11.38 17.10
C SER A 46 -7.45 -9.85 17.01
N LYS A 47 -7.74 -9.26 15.83
CA LYS A 47 -7.53 -7.80 15.61
C LYS A 47 -8.72 -7.04 15.02
N LYS A 48 -9.85 -7.70 14.74
CA LYS A 48 -10.99 -7.10 14.00
C LYS A 48 -10.54 -6.34 12.73
N MET A 49 -9.46 -6.79 12.10
CA MET A 49 -8.88 -6.17 10.91
C MET A 49 -8.81 -7.22 9.80
N VAL A 50 -9.14 -6.83 8.58
CA VAL A 50 -9.09 -7.71 7.41
C VAL A 50 -7.65 -8.16 7.15
N ARG A 51 -7.46 -9.44 6.84
CA ARG A 51 -6.13 -10.07 6.67
C ARG A 51 -5.25 -9.30 5.69
N TRP A 52 -5.77 -9.01 4.49
CA TRP A 52 -4.99 -8.33 3.46
C TRP A 52 -4.58 -6.91 3.88
N LYS A 53 -5.42 -6.19 4.65
CA LYS A 53 -5.09 -4.84 5.17
C LYS A 53 -3.89 -4.88 6.12
N ASN A 54 -3.79 -5.92 6.95
CA ASN A 54 -2.61 -6.12 7.80
C ASN A 54 -1.36 -6.43 6.95
N THR A 55 -1.48 -7.27 5.92
CA THR A 55 -0.39 -7.59 4.98
C THR A 55 0.10 -6.36 4.22
N ALA A 56 -0.82 -5.50 3.75
CA ALA A 56 -0.50 -4.25 3.07
C ALA A 56 0.24 -3.27 4.00
N GLN A 57 -0.14 -3.21 5.29
CA GLN A 57 0.58 -2.39 6.28
C GLN A 57 2.01 -2.88 6.53
N TRP A 58 2.24 -4.19 6.56
CA TRP A 58 3.60 -4.74 6.63
C TRP A 58 4.42 -4.40 5.38
N CYS A 59 3.82 -4.50 4.19
CA CYS A 59 4.45 -4.06 2.95
C CYS A 59 4.86 -2.59 3.03
N LYS A 60 3.95 -1.71 3.48
CA LYS A 60 4.24 -0.30 3.71
C LYS A 60 5.41 -0.09 4.67
N TYR A 61 5.46 -0.83 5.78
CA TYR A 61 6.56 -0.72 6.74
C TYR A 61 7.91 -1.01 6.08
N LYS A 62 8.01 -2.09 5.29
CA LYS A 62 9.22 -2.42 4.52
C LYS A 62 9.59 -1.32 3.51
N MET A 63 8.61 -0.83 2.75
CA MET A 63 8.80 0.25 1.77
C MET A 63 9.30 1.56 2.40
N VAL A 64 8.89 1.86 3.64
CA VAL A 64 9.45 2.99 4.40
C VAL A 64 10.92 2.76 4.74
N GLN A 65 11.29 1.55 5.19
CA GLN A 65 12.70 1.22 5.49
C GLN A 65 13.59 1.29 4.24
N GLU A 66 13.04 0.99 3.07
CA GLU A 66 13.73 1.06 1.78
C GLU A 66 13.74 2.47 1.17
N GLY A 67 13.04 3.43 1.79
CA GLY A 67 12.94 4.81 1.32
C GLY A 67 12.00 5.02 0.13
N LEU A 68 11.14 4.06 -0.20
CA LEU A 68 10.10 4.21 -1.24
C LEU A 68 8.88 4.99 -0.75
N LEU A 69 8.64 4.98 0.56
CA LEU A 69 7.64 5.78 1.24
C LEU A 69 8.27 6.66 2.30
N ASP A 70 7.66 7.81 2.53
CA ASP A 70 8.16 8.81 3.45
C ASP A 70 7.94 8.38 4.91
N SER A 71 9.02 8.34 5.69
CA SER A 71 8.99 7.96 7.12
C SER A 71 8.48 9.06 8.04
N ASN A 72 8.48 10.32 7.58
CA ASN A 72 8.17 11.51 8.35
C ASN A 72 6.73 12.02 8.13
N SER A 73 5.92 11.23 7.42
CA SER A 73 4.54 11.57 7.12
C SER A 73 3.68 11.58 8.37
N SER A 74 2.68 12.47 8.38
CA SER A 74 1.74 12.58 9.50
C SER A 74 1.07 11.24 9.79
N ARG A 75 0.74 11.01 11.07
CA ARG A 75 0.12 9.75 11.50
C ARG A 75 -1.14 9.46 10.70
N GLY A 76 -1.20 8.27 10.08
CA GLY A 76 -2.32 7.85 9.26
C GLY A 76 -2.28 8.32 7.80
N ILE A 77 -1.28 9.12 7.41
CA ILE A 77 -1.02 9.51 6.03
C ILE A 77 0.15 8.70 5.49
N TRP A 78 -0.01 8.20 4.27
CA TRP A 78 1.06 7.56 3.50
C TRP A 78 1.44 8.49 2.36
N LYS A 79 2.74 8.61 2.10
CA LYS A 79 3.27 9.47 1.06
C LYS A 79 4.39 8.74 0.31
N ILE A 80 4.34 8.84 -1.01
CA ILE A 80 5.38 8.30 -1.89
C ILE A 80 6.57 9.26 -1.93
N THR A 81 7.78 8.71 -1.95
CA THR A 81 9.01 9.48 -2.19
C THR A 81 9.34 9.52 -3.66
N GLU A 82 10.28 10.38 -4.05
CA GLU A 82 10.83 10.38 -5.41
C GLU A 82 11.36 9.00 -5.81
N LYS A 83 12.14 8.36 -4.93
CA LYS A 83 12.62 6.98 -5.11
C LYS A 83 11.48 5.97 -5.34
N GLY A 84 10.35 6.15 -4.66
CA GLY A 84 9.16 5.33 -4.87
C GLY A 84 8.53 5.51 -6.25
N ILE A 85 8.56 6.74 -6.79
CA ILE A 85 8.08 7.06 -8.14
C ILE A 85 9.03 6.46 -9.18
N GLU A 86 10.34 6.66 -9.03
CA GLU A 86 11.37 6.10 -9.91
C GLU A 86 11.28 4.57 -9.95
N TYR A 87 11.11 3.93 -8.79
CA TYR A 87 10.92 2.49 -8.70
C TYR A 87 9.70 2.02 -9.50
N LEU A 88 8.60 2.78 -9.49
CA LEU A 88 7.40 2.44 -10.24
C LEU A 88 7.58 2.65 -11.76
N GLN A 89 8.33 3.68 -12.16
CA GLN A 89 8.60 4.01 -13.56
C GLN A 89 9.59 3.00 -14.19
N GLY A 90 10.65 2.63 -13.47
CA GLY A 90 11.66 1.68 -13.95
C GLY A 90 11.19 0.23 -14.06
N LEU A 91 9.97 -0.09 -13.64
CA LEU A 91 9.33 -1.40 -13.90
C LEU A 91 8.64 -1.47 -15.27
N GLY A 92 8.49 -0.34 -15.96
CA GLY A 92 7.87 -0.24 -17.28
C GLY A 92 8.86 -0.25 -18.45
N GLU A 93 10.16 -0.37 -18.17
CA GLU A 93 11.25 -0.45 -19.15
C GLU A 93 11.73 -1.89 -19.39
#